data_AF-A0AA90P0P7-F1
#
_entry.id   AF-A0AA90P0P7-F1
#
_cell.length_a   1.000
_cell.length_b   1.000
_cell.length_c   1.000
_cell.angle_alpha   90.00
_cell.angle_beta   90.00
_cell.angle_gamma   90.00
#
_symmetry.space_group_name_H-M   'P 1'
#
loop_
_entity.id
_entity.type
_entity.pdbx_description
1 polymer ?
#
loop_
_entity_poly.entity_id
_entity_poly.type
_entity_poly.pdbx_seq_one_letter_code
_entity_poly.pdbx_strand_id
1 'polypeptide(L)'
;MIVTLARELRVSRITIYKVIDQARKQEFSPRKSTNRSVTASKCGMKRLAKVEASIECKKKADVRHYNKNYPGAIMHYGTKLLPLLKGERKDRPRKHLFIAIDDFSRELYAGILPDKTQTVAAAFLIQALEEYPYTIECNYSDNGTEYKGTPDHDFLALSKAHGIEQKFTRVKLPQTNGKAELSYMDYLFSPVTCLGLSTD
;
A
#
# COMPACT_ATOMS: atom_id res chain seq x y z
N MET A 1 13.83 -35.62 -55.22
CA MET A 1 14.75 -35.05 -54.22
C MET A 1 14.20 -33.77 -53.58
N ILE A 2 14.09 -32.62 -54.28
CA ILE A 2 13.63 -31.34 -53.66
C ILE A 2 12.20 -31.40 -53.09
N VAL A 3 11.28 -32.11 -53.77
CA VAL A 3 9.90 -32.29 -53.30
C VAL A 3 9.86 -33.11 -52.00
N THR A 4 10.72 -34.11 -51.88
CA THR A 4 10.85 -34.96 -50.69
C THR A 4 11.38 -34.14 -49.52
N LEU A 5 12.47 -33.38 -49.70
CA LEU A 5 13.02 -32.48 -48.68
C LEU A 5 12.00 -31.43 -48.22
N ALA A 6 11.20 -30.87 -49.12
CA ALA A 6 10.18 -29.87 -48.78
C ALA A 6 9.13 -30.42 -47.81
N ARG A 7 8.74 -31.70 -48.00
CA ARG A 7 7.80 -32.38 -47.11
C ARG A 7 8.42 -32.72 -45.77
N GLU A 8 9.64 -33.26 -45.76
CA GLU A 8 10.34 -33.66 -44.53
C GLU A 8 10.66 -32.48 -43.62
N LEU A 9 11.21 -31.40 -44.18
CA LEU A 9 11.63 -30.20 -43.44
C LEU A 9 10.48 -29.20 -43.21
N ARG A 10 9.29 -29.46 -43.76
CA ARG A 10 8.10 -28.59 -43.66
C ARG A 10 8.38 -27.13 -44.07
N VAL A 11 9.18 -26.94 -45.10
CA VAL A 11 9.52 -25.61 -45.64
C VAL A 11 9.14 -25.51 -47.11
N SER A 12 8.92 -24.29 -47.60
CA SER A 12 8.60 -24.06 -49.01
C SER A 12 9.74 -24.52 -49.91
N ARG A 13 9.41 -25.03 -51.11
CA ARG A 13 10.41 -25.39 -52.14
C ARG A 13 11.31 -24.21 -52.48
N ILE A 14 10.77 -22.99 -52.48
CA ILE A 14 11.51 -21.73 -52.71
C ILE A 14 12.61 -21.55 -51.65
N THR A 15 12.32 -21.86 -50.38
CA THR A 15 13.31 -21.80 -49.29
C THR A 15 14.44 -22.79 -49.53
N ILE A 16 14.13 -24.02 -49.96
CA ILE A 16 15.15 -25.04 -50.25
C ILE A 16 16.04 -24.63 -51.42
N TYR A 17 15.47 -24.10 -52.50
CA TYR A 17 16.26 -23.59 -53.63
C TYR A 17 17.21 -22.46 -53.21
N LYS A 18 16.74 -21.54 -52.35
CA LYS A 18 17.58 -20.45 -51.80
C LYS A 18 18.74 -20.99 -50.97
N VAL A 19 18.51 -21.98 -50.12
CA VAL A 19 19.56 -22.61 -49.29
C VAL A 19 20.58 -23.34 -50.15
N ILE A 20 20.15 -24.07 -51.19
CA ILE A 20 21.06 -24.77 -52.11
C ILE A 20 21.91 -23.77 -52.93
N ASP A 21 21.30 -22.68 -53.42
CA ASP A 21 22.01 -21.61 -54.13
C ASP A 21 23.07 -20.95 -53.23
N GLN A 22 22.76 -20.74 -51.94
CA GLN A 22 23.70 -20.20 -50.96
C GLN A 22 24.84 -21.17 -50.64
N ALA A 23 24.53 -22.46 -50.49
CA ALA A 23 25.55 -23.49 -50.25
C ALA A 23 26.54 -23.57 -51.42
N ARG A 24 26.08 -23.39 -52.67
CA ARG A 24 26.96 -23.29 -53.85
C ARG A 24 27.88 -22.08 -53.80
N LYS A 25 27.44 -20.98 -53.18
CA LYS A 25 28.22 -19.75 -52.96
C LYS A 25 29.10 -19.82 -51.71
N GLN A 26 29.18 -20.98 -51.06
CA GLN A 26 29.91 -21.22 -49.80
C GLN A 26 29.48 -20.30 -48.62
N GLU A 27 28.23 -19.83 -48.63
CA GLU A 27 27.68 -19.02 -47.53
C GLU A 27 26.92 -19.93 -46.54
N PHE A 28 27.61 -20.38 -45.49
CA PHE A 28 27.06 -21.33 -44.50
C PHE A 28 26.58 -20.69 -43.19
N SER A 29 26.72 -19.36 -43.04
CA SER A 29 26.30 -18.66 -41.83
C SER A 29 24.79 -18.31 -41.86
N PRO A 30 24.03 -18.55 -40.77
CA PRO A 30 22.64 -18.15 -40.69
C PRO A 30 22.50 -16.62 -40.81
N ARG A 31 21.71 -16.14 -41.78
CA ARG A 31 21.38 -14.71 -41.86
C ARG A 31 20.43 -14.31 -40.74
N LYS A 32 20.65 -13.13 -40.15
CA LYS A 32 19.71 -12.53 -39.21
C LYS A 32 18.39 -12.25 -39.94
N SER A 33 17.26 -12.58 -39.31
CA SER A 33 15.93 -12.26 -39.86
C SER A 33 15.78 -10.76 -40.04
N THR A 34 15.42 -10.33 -41.25
CA THR A 34 15.05 -8.93 -41.55
C THR A 34 13.60 -8.63 -41.18
N ASN A 35 12.82 -9.66 -40.78
CA ASN A 35 11.42 -9.51 -40.43
C ASN A 35 11.28 -8.79 -39.08
N ARG A 36 10.83 -7.53 -39.14
CA ARG A 36 10.60 -6.69 -37.96
C ARG A 36 9.66 -7.34 -36.93
N SER A 37 8.70 -8.19 -37.34
CA SER A 37 7.78 -8.83 -36.40
C SER A 37 8.50 -9.81 -35.46
N VAL A 38 9.41 -10.62 -35.99
CA VAL A 38 10.21 -11.58 -35.20
C VAL A 38 11.16 -10.85 -34.24
N THR A 39 11.75 -9.75 -34.70
CA THR A 39 12.64 -8.91 -33.88
C THR A 39 11.85 -8.15 -32.80
N ALA A 40 10.65 -7.67 -33.11
CA ALA A 40 9.75 -7.03 -32.16
C ALA A 40 9.27 -7.99 -31.07
N SER A 41 8.95 -9.24 -31.40
CA SER A 41 8.59 -10.27 -30.40
C SER A 41 9.74 -10.53 -29.42
N LYS A 42 10.99 -10.58 -29.90
CA LYS A 42 12.18 -10.71 -29.01
C LYS A 42 12.32 -9.51 -28.06
N CYS A 43 12.08 -8.30 -28.54
CA CYS A 43 12.06 -7.11 -27.68
C CYS A 43 10.88 -7.11 -26.70
N GLY A 44 9.71 -7.58 -27.12
CA GLY A 44 8.53 -7.75 -26.27
C GLY A 44 8.77 -8.71 -25.11
N MET A 45 9.39 -9.87 -25.36
CA MET A 45 9.74 -10.85 -24.32
C MET A 45 10.74 -10.30 -23.30
N LYS A 46 11.75 -9.52 -23.74
CA LYS A 46 12.69 -8.85 -22.82
C LYS A 46 12.00 -7.79 -21.95
N ARG A 47 11.02 -7.08 -22.51
CA ARG A 47 10.20 -6.11 -21.77
C ARG A 47 9.32 -6.82 -20.74
N LEU A 48 8.75 -7.98 -21.08
CA LEU A 48 7.94 -8.79 -20.17
C LEU A 48 8.76 -9.26 -18.97
N ALA A 49 9.94 -9.86 -19.19
CA ALA A 49 10.82 -10.29 -18.10
C ALA A 49 11.21 -9.13 -17.15
N LYS A 50 11.45 -7.93 -17.69
CA LYS A 50 11.72 -6.73 -16.90
C LYS A 50 10.51 -6.30 -16.06
N VAL A 51 9.31 -6.40 -16.63
CA VAL A 51 8.06 -6.10 -15.93
C VAL A 51 7.80 -7.12 -14.81
N GLU A 52 7.98 -8.41 -15.09
CA GLU A 52 7.84 -9.49 -14.11
C GLU A 52 8.82 -9.33 -12.94
N ALA A 53 10.10 -9.05 -13.21
CA ALA A 53 11.10 -8.78 -12.17
C ALA A 53 10.77 -7.53 -11.34
N SER A 54 10.21 -6.49 -11.97
CA SER A 54 9.74 -5.29 -11.26
C SER A 54 8.54 -5.60 -10.36
N ILE A 55 7.59 -6.41 -10.84
CA ILE A 55 6.43 -6.88 -10.06
C ILE A 55 6.91 -7.75 -8.89
N GLU A 56 7.84 -8.68 -9.12
CA GLU A 56 8.40 -9.53 -8.07
C GLU A 56 9.15 -8.71 -7.01
N CYS A 57 9.94 -7.72 -7.43
CA CYS A 57 10.63 -6.81 -6.51
C CYS A 57 9.64 -6.01 -5.65
N LYS A 58 8.56 -5.50 -6.25
CA LYS A 58 7.46 -4.84 -5.52
C LYS A 58 6.79 -5.79 -4.53
N LYS A 59 6.43 -7.00 -4.96
CA LYS A 59 5.83 -8.03 -4.08
C LYS A 59 6.76 -8.40 -2.93
N LYS A 60 8.08 -8.54 -3.16
CA LYS A 60 9.07 -8.81 -2.12
C LYS A 60 9.26 -7.63 -1.16
N ALA A 61 9.16 -6.39 -1.65
CA ALA A 61 9.15 -5.20 -0.81
C ALA A 61 7.88 -5.13 0.04
N ASP A 62 6.72 -5.49 -0.52
CA ASP A 62 5.44 -5.57 0.20
C ASP A 62 5.46 -6.66 1.30
N VAL A 63 6.23 -7.73 1.15
CA VAL A 63 6.38 -8.77 2.20
C VAL A 63 7.12 -8.25 3.45
N ARG A 64 7.80 -7.09 3.39
CA ARG A 64 8.44 -6.49 4.58
C ARG A 64 7.50 -5.67 5.48
N HIS A 65 6.19 -5.80 5.32
CA HIS A 65 5.25 -5.25 6.29
C HIS A 65 5.34 -6.06 7.58
N TYR A 66 5.69 -5.41 8.70
CA TYR A 66 5.57 -6.04 10.02
C TYR A 66 4.10 -6.43 10.20
N ASN A 67 3.82 -7.69 10.53
CA ASN A 67 2.48 -8.08 10.98
C ASN A 67 2.60 -8.44 12.45
N LYS A 68 1.81 -7.80 13.30
CA LYS A 68 1.72 -8.21 14.70
C LYS A 68 0.96 -9.54 14.78
N ASN A 69 1.20 -10.26 15.87
CA ASN A 69 0.67 -11.61 16.05
C ASN A 69 -0.47 -11.66 17.09
N TYR A 70 -0.78 -10.53 17.72
CA TYR A 70 -1.81 -10.40 18.75
C TYR A 70 -2.38 -8.97 18.79
N PRO A 71 -3.66 -8.78 19.22
CA PRO A 71 -4.28 -7.47 19.37
C PRO A 71 -3.60 -6.61 20.44
N GLY A 72 -3.63 -5.29 20.32
CA GLY A 72 -3.08 -4.35 21.29
C GLY A 72 -1.58 -4.11 21.16
N ALA A 73 -0.87 -4.90 20.34
CA ALA A 73 0.57 -4.76 20.16
C ALA A 73 0.98 -3.41 19.55
N ILE A 74 0.22 -2.92 18.57
CA ILE A 74 0.36 -1.58 17.98
C ILE A 74 -1.03 -1.06 17.61
N MET A 75 -1.40 0.09 18.17
CA MET A 75 -2.59 0.84 17.82
C MET A 75 -2.20 2.04 16.94
N HIS A 76 -2.78 2.14 15.75
CA HIS A 76 -2.56 3.25 14.83
C HIS A 76 -3.54 4.37 15.10
N TYR A 77 -3.04 5.58 15.30
CA TYR A 77 -3.85 6.79 15.46
C TYR A 77 -3.75 7.68 14.22
N GLY A 78 -4.88 8.27 13.83
CA GLY A 78 -4.95 9.17 12.70
C GLY A 78 -6.03 10.23 12.88
N THR A 79 -5.75 11.41 12.32
CA THR A 79 -6.70 12.53 12.30
C THR A 79 -6.99 12.92 10.86
N LYS A 80 -8.28 13.10 10.53
CA LYS A 80 -8.71 13.61 9.22
C LYS A 80 -9.64 14.80 9.39
N LEU A 81 -9.31 15.90 8.73
CA LEU A 81 -10.23 17.03 8.61
C LEU A 81 -11.43 16.64 7.74
N LEU A 82 -12.64 16.75 8.28
CA LEU A 82 -13.85 16.41 7.54
C LEU A 82 -14.25 17.52 6.57
N PRO A 83 -14.84 17.17 5.41
CA PRO A 83 -15.55 18.14 4.59
C PRO A 83 -16.74 18.70 5.37
N LEU A 84 -17.23 19.88 4.96
CA LEU A 84 -18.49 20.40 5.48
C LEU A 84 -19.61 19.39 5.23
N LEU A 85 -20.25 18.93 6.30
CA LEU A 85 -21.36 18.00 6.17
C LEU A 85 -22.61 18.74 5.67
N LYS A 86 -23.49 18.01 5.00
CA LYS A 86 -24.72 18.59 4.42
C LYS A 86 -25.59 19.17 5.54
N GLY A 87 -25.82 20.48 5.51
CA GLY A 87 -26.60 21.20 6.54
C GLY A 87 -25.73 21.96 7.55
N GLU A 88 -24.41 21.77 7.55
CA GLU A 88 -23.51 22.58 8.36
C GLU A 88 -23.27 23.95 7.70
N ARG A 89 -23.20 24.99 8.54
CA ARG A 89 -22.90 26.34 8.10
C ARG A 89 -21.40 26.51 7.85
N LYS A 90 -21.04 27.28 6.82
CA LYS A 90 -19.64 27.56 6.44
C LYS A 90 -18.87 28.44 7.45
N ASP A 91 -19.59 29.12 8.33
CA ASP A 91 -19.04 30.02 9.37
C ASP A 91 -18.52 29.25 10.59
N ARG A 92 -18.89 27.98 10.76
CA ARG A 92 -18.45 27.15 11.87
C ARG A 92 -17.11 26.46 11.57
N PRO A 93 -16.29 26.20 12.59
CA PRO A 93 -15.07 25.42 12.42
C PRO A 93 -15.41 24.01 11.91
N ARG A 94 -14.55 23.51 11.03
CA ARG A 94 -14.66 22.14 10.51
C ARG A 94 -14.26 21.14 11.59
N LYS A 95 -15.03 20.05 11.68
CA LYS A 95 -14.77 18.94 12.60
C LYS A 95 -13.64 18.05 12.11
N HIS A 96 -13.05 17.32 13.03
CA HIS A 96 -11.96 16.39 12.81
C HIS A 96 -12.43 14.97 13.15
N LEU A 97 -12.15 14.02 12.28
CA LEU A 97 -12.34 12.61 12.53
C LEU A 97 -11.05 12.06 13.14
N PHE A 98 -11.13 11.59 14.36
CA PHE A 98 -10.10 10.83 15.04
C PHE A 98 -10.38 9.34 14.85
N ILE A 99 -9.33 8.57 14.60
CA ILE A 99 -9.43 7.14 14.37
C ILE A 99 -8.30 6.45 15.13
N ALA A 100 -8.65 5.37 15.83
CA ALA A 100 -7.74 4.37 16.36
C ALA A 100 -8.01 3.03 15.64
N ILE A 101 -6.97 2.36 15.14
CA ILE A 101 -7.09 1.05 14.47
C ILE A 101 -6.01 0.11 14.98
N ASP A 102 -6.41 -1.07 15.45
CA ASP A 102 -5.47 -2.11 15.84
C ASP A 102 -4.76 -2.72 14.62
N ASP A 103 -3.44 -2.91 14.69
CA ASP A 103 -2.68 -3.47 13.57
C ASP A 103 -2.97 -4.95 13.29
N PHE A 104 -3.43 -5.72 14.28
CA PHE A 104 -3.66 -7.15 14.14
C PHE A 104 -5.13 -7.47 13.84
N SER A 105 -6.05 -7.10 14.74
CA SER A 105 -7.48 -7.39 14.65
C SER A 105 -8.19 -6.53 13.59
N ARG A 106 -7.61 -5.38 13.24
CA ARG A 106 -8.23 -4.35 12.39
C ARG A 106 -9.52 -3.77 12.99
N GLU A 107 -9.73 -3.91 14.29
CA GLU A 107 -10.81 -3.25 15.01
C GLU A 107 -10.55 -1.74 15.04
N LEU A 108 -11.60 -0.97 14.72
CA LEU A 108 -11.53 0.47 14.52
C LEU A 108 -12.45 1.17 15.51
N TYR A 109 -11.91 2.16 16.21
CA TYR A 109 -12.65 3.13 17.00
C TYR A 109 -12.51 4.52 16.38
N ALA A 110 -13.61 5.26 16.26
CA ALA A 110 -13.57 6.58 15.63
C ALA A 110 -14.52 7.58 16.28
N GLY A 111 -14.02 8.81 16.46
CA GLY A 111 -14.75 9.92 17.06
C GLY A 111 -14.72 11.16 16.17
N ILE A 112 -15.81 11.92 16.11
CA ILE A 112 -15.86 13.20 15.41
C ILE A 112 -15.77 14.31 16.44
N LEU A 113 -14.62 14.99 16.47
CA LEU A 113 -14.27 15.96 17.50
C LEU A 113 -14.19 17.39 16.91
N PRO A 114 -14.48 18.44 17.70
CA PRO A 114 -14.60 19.81 17.20
C PRO A 114 -13.26 20.42 16.78
N ASP A 115 -12.15 19.99 17.39
CA ASP A 115 -10.81 20.49 17.11
C ASP A 115 -9.79 19.35 17.06
N LYS A 116 -8.52 19.70 16.78
CA LYS A 116 -7.40 18.75 16.77
C LYS A 116 -6.31 19.11 17.77
N THR A 117 -6.72 19.51 18.97
CA THR A 117 -5.79 19.86 20.06
C THR A 117 -5.21 18.61 20.74
N GLN A 118 -4.07 18.76 21.41
CA GLN A 118 -3.46 17.69 22.21
C GLN A 118 -4.38 17.18 23.33
N THR A 119 -5.20 18.07 23.91
CA THR A 119 -6.20 17.74 24.94
C THR A 119 -7.30 16.85 24.40
N VAL A 120 -7.79 17.17 23.19
CA VAL A 120 -8.83 16.38 22.52
C VAL A 120 -8.29 15.02 22.08
N ALA A 121 -7.05 14.96 21.59
CA ALA A 121 -6.39 13.69 21.29
C ALA A 121 -6.20 12.82 22.55
N ALA A 122 -5.85 13.42 23.69
CA ALA A 122 -5.73 12.71 24.96
C ALA A 122 -7.08 12.18 25.45
N ALA A 123 -8.16 12.97 25.35
CA ALA A 123 -9.51 12.51 25.66
C ALA A 123 -9.95 11.35 24.76
N PHE A 124 -9.62 11.41 23.46
CA PHE A 124 -9.88 10.32 22.53
C PHE A 124 -9.11 9.04 22.89
N LEU A 125 -7.87 9.15 23.37
CA LEU A 125 -7.10 8.00 23.86
C LEU A 125 -7.77 7.34 25.07
N ILE A 126 -8.34 8.11 26.01
CA ILE A 126 -9.10 7.54 27.14
C ILE A 126 -10.28 6.73 26.63
N GLN A 127 -11.08 7.33 25.74
CA GLN A 127 -12.24 6.65 25.15
C GLN A 127 -11.84 5.38 24.41
N ALA A 128 -10.76 5.42 23.62
CA ALA A 128 -10.25 4.24 22.94
C ALA A 128 -9.85 3.14 23.94
N LEU A 129 -9.15 3.48 25.02
CA LEU A 129 -8.74 2.52 26.05
C LEU A 129 -9.92 1.87 26.79
N GLU A 130 -11.05 2.58 26.92
CA GLU A 130 -12.28 2.05 27.53
C GLU A 130 -13.02 1.09 26.61
N GLU A 131 -12.97 1.33 25.29
CA GLU A 131 -13.73 0.57 24.29
C GLU A 131 -13.00 -0.73 23.87
N TYR A 132 -11.68 -0.73 23.84
CA TYR A 132 -10.91 -1.92 23.46
C TYR A 132 -10.85 -2.96 24.59
N PRO A 133 -11.17 -4.24 24.33
CA PRO A 133 -11.16 -5.29 25.36
C PRO A 133 -9.75 -5.80 25.72
N TYR A 134 -8.69 -5.13 25.27
CA TYR A 134 -7.30 -5.50 25.46
C TYR A 134 -6.41 -4.29 25.76
N THR A 135 -5.28 -4.54 26.40
CA THR A 135 -4.29 -3.51 26.70
C THR A 135 -3.52 -3.10 25.45
N ILE A 136 -3.38 -1.79 25.25
CA ILE A 136 -2.58 -1.23 24.17
C ILE A 136 -1.13 -1.09 24.66
N GLU A 137 -0.17 -1.73 23.98
CA GLU A 137 1.25 -1.67 24.34
C GLU A 137 1.96 -0.49 23.67
N CYS A 138 1.56 -0.15 22.45
CA CYS A 138 2.22 0.88 21.67
C CYS A 138 1.24 1.69 20.81
N ASN A 139 1.29 3.00 20.95
CA ASN A 139 0.59 3.96 20.11
C ASN A 139 1.50 4.34 18.94
N TYR A 140 0.98 4.26 17.72
CA TYR A 140 1.69 4.62 16.50
C TYR A 140 0.92 5.71 15.75
N SER A 141 1.52 6.89 15.60
CA SER A 141 0.86 8.04 14.96
C SER A 141 1.78 8.71 13.94
N ASP A 142 1.21 9.65 13.18
CA ASP A 142 2.03 10.61 12.45
C ASP A 142 2.68 11.64 13.39
N ASN A 143 3.46 12.56 12.81
CA ASN A 143 4.10 13.65 13.56
C ASN A 143 3.17 14.87 13.70
N GLY A 144 1.85 14.67 13.68
CA GLY A 144 0.86 15.72 13.91
C GLY A 144 1.04 16.38 15.27
N THR A 145 0.69 17.67 15.35
CA THR A 145 0.79 18.47 16.57
C THR A 145 -0.12 17.99 17.69
N GLU A 146 -1.14 17.21 17.34
CA GLU A 146 -2.07 16.55 18.26
C GLU A 146 -1.49 15.31 18.95
N TYR A 147 -0.44 14.69 18.40
CA TYR A 147 0.19 13.48 18.93
C TYR A 147 1.63 13.71 19.37
N LYS A 148 2.26 14.78 18.87
CA LYS A 148 3.67 15.09 19.08
C LYS A 148 3.87 16.55 19.42
N GLY A 149 4.55 16.81 20.53
CA GLY A 149 4.90 18.16 20.94
C GLY A 149 5.99 18.19 22.01
N THR A 150 5.83 19.13 22.94
CA THR A 150 6.71 19.35 24.10
C THR A 150 6.66 18.17 25.09
N PRO A 151 7.58 18.10 26.06
CA PRO A 151 7.54 17.06 27.09
C PRO A 151 6.23 17.02 27.89
N ASP A 152 5.57 18.17 28.05
CA ASP A 152 4.28 18.31 28.75
C ASP A 152 3.06 18.12 27.83
N HIS A 153 3.24 17.42 26.71
CA HIS A 153 2.16 17.18 25.76
C HIS A 153 1.17 16.15 26.30
N ASP A 154 -0.10 16.52 26.42
CA ASP A 154 -1.14 15.76 27.14
C ASP A 154 -1.25 14.30 26.66
N PHE A 155 -1.25 14.08 25.34
CA PHE A 155 -1.30 12.72 24.78
C PHE A 155 -0.09 11.85 25.16
N LEU A 156 1.10 12.44 25.22
CA LEU A 156 2.35 11.72 25.55
C LEU A 156 2.43 11.44 27.05
N ALA A 157 2.03 12.43 27.85
CA ALA A 157 1.92 12.30 29.30
C ALA A 157 0.93 11.17 29.66
N LEU A 158 -0.24 11.14 29.00
CA LEU A 158 -1.24 10.11 29.21
C LEU A 158 -0.77 8.73 28.75
N SER A 159 -0.21 8.62 27.54
CA SER A 159 0.38 7.36 27.05
C SER A 159 1.40 6.80 28.05
N LYS A 160 2.29 7.66 28.56
CA LYS A 160 3.27 7.29 29.59
C LYS A 160 2.63 6.86 30.91
N ALA A 161 1.57 7.56 31.36
CA ALA A 161 0.85 7.23 32.59
C ALA A 161 0.19 5.83 32.52
N HIS A 162 -0.29 5.44 31.34
CA HIS A 162 -0.85 4.12 31.08
C HIS A 162 0.20 3.05 30.68
N GLY A 163 1.50 3.40 30.69
CA GLY A 163 2.57 2.46 30.34
C GLY A 163 2.67 2.13 28.85
N ILE A 164 2.09 2.96 27.99
CA ILE A 164 2.01 2.77 26.53
C ILE A 164 3.21 3.44 25.85
N GLU A 165 3.92 2.69 25.01
CA GLU A 165 5.04 3.24 24.22
C GLU A 165 4.51 4.10 23.06
N GLN A 166 5.04 5.31 22.87
CA GLN A 166 4.72 6.13 21.69
C GLN A 166 5.75 5.95 20.59
N LYS A 167 5.29 5.61 19.38
CA LYS A 167 6.07 5.58 18.14
C LYS A 167 5.48 6.53 17.09
N PHE A 168 6.35 7.04 16.22
CA PHE A 168 5.98 7.97 15.16
C PHE A 168 6.39 7.48 13.78
N THR A 169 5.62 7.89 12.76
CA THR A 169 6.02 7.69 11.36
C THR A 169 7.35 8.38 11.06
N ARG A 170 8.14 7.77 10.17
CA ARG A 170 9.37 8.40 9.70
C ARG A 170 9.04 9.59 8.81
N VAL A 171 9.64 10.74 9.12
CA VAL A 171 9.47 11.98 8.36
C VAL A 171 9.79 11.76 6.87
N LYS A 172 8.93 12.26 5.97
CA LYS A 172 9.03 12.14 4.50
C LYS A 172 8.88 10.72 3.92
N LEU A 173 8.36 9.76 4.69
CA LEU A 173 8.04 8.41 4.21
C LEU A 173 6.57 8.05 4.52
N PRO A 174 5.59 8.61 3.78
CA PRO A 174 4.16 8.40 4.04
C PRO A 174 3.75 6.92 3.95
N GLN A 175 4.49 6.12 3.16
CA GLN A 175 4.27 4.68 2.99
C GLN A 175 4.37 3.89 4.31
N THR A 176 5.03 4.41 5.35
CA THR A 176 5.14 3.74 6.66
C THR A 176 3.85 3.75 7.48
N ASN A 177 2.88 4.61 7.11
CA ASN A 177 1.52 4.60 7.64
C ASN A 177 0.52 3.88 6.72
N GLY A 178 1.02 3.23 5.66
CA GLY A 178 0.19 2.68 4.58
C GLY A 178 -0.86 1.68 5.06
N LYS A 179 -0.60 0.95 6.15
CA LYS A 179 -1.60 0.06 6.76
C LYS A 179 -2.78 0.82 7.35
N ALA A 180 -2.53 1.90 8.09
CA ALA A 180 -3.59 2.72 8.64
C ALA A 180 -4.34 3.45 7.52
N GLU A 181 -3.62 4.02 6.54
CA GLU A 181 -4.21 4.76 5.42
C GLU A 181 -5.07 3.91 4.47
N LEU A 182 -4.66 2.67 4.17
CA LEU A 182 -5.47 1.73 3.39
C LEU A 182 -6.74 1.36 4.16
N SER A 183 -6.61 1.10 5.47
CA SER A 183 -7.73 0.76 6.35
C SER A 183 -8.71 1.93 6.48
N TYR A 184 -8.23 3.17 6.63
CA TYR A 184 -9.09 4.36 6.76
C TYR A 184 -10.03 4.51 5.56
N MET A 185 -9.53 4.31 4.35
CA MET A 185 -10.36 4.45 3.16
C MET A 185 -11.34 3.28 3.03
N ASP A 186 -10.88 2.04 3.22
CA ASP A 186 -11.76 0.88 3.09
C ASP A 186 -12.88 0.87 4.15
N TYR A 187 -12.61 1.30 5.39
CA TYR A 187 -13.62 1.40 6.44
C TYR A 187 -14.57 2.60 6.30
N LEU A 188 -14.09 3.77 5.84
CA LEU A 188 -14.95 4.93 5.60
C LEU A 188 -15.97 4.71 4.48
N PHE A 189 -15.74 3.73 3.61
CA PHE A 189 -16.63 3.38 2.49
C PHE A 189 -17.31 2.00 2.66
N SER A 190 -17.08 1.29 3.75
CA SER A 190 -17.70 -0.01 4.06
C SER A 190 -18.89 0.14 5.01
N PRO A 191 -20.02 -0.57 4.80
CA PRO A 191 -21.22 -0.47 5.64
C PRO A 191 -21.12 -1.25 6.96
N VAL A 192 -19.92 -1.39 7.55
CA VAL A 192 -19.69 -2.25 8.72
C VAL A 192 -19.50 -1.43 10.00
N THR A 193 -20.49 -1.55 10.88
CA THR A 193 -20.50 -1.32 12.33
C THR A 193 -19.50 -0.28 12.87
N CYS A 194 -19.91 0.98 12.89
CA CYS A 194 -19.36 1.97 13.81
C CYS A 194 -19.72 1.56 15.25
N LEU A 195 -18.83 0.85 15.94
CA LEU A 195 -18.92 0.74 17.40
C LEU A 195 -18.37 2.05 17.98
N GLY A 196 -19.30 2.85 18.54
CA GLY A 196 -18.97 4.02 19.34
C GLY A 196 -18.67 5.30 18.55
N LEU A 197 -19.67 5.87 17.85
CA LEU A 197 -19.66 7.31 17.59
C LEU A 197 -20.05 8.01 18.90
N SER A 198 -19.07 8.45 19.70
CA SER A 198 -19.35 9.41 20.77
C SER A 198 -19.69 10.75 20.13
N THR A 199 -20.97 11.07 20.09
CA THR A 199 -21.44 12.42 19.82
C THR A 199 -21.72 13.08 21.16
N ASP A 200 -20.88 14.05 21.54
CA ASP A 200 -21.28 15.08 22.50
C ASP A 200 -22.50 15.87 21.98
#